data_AF-A0A1V4WRH3-F1
#
_entry.id   AF-A0A1V4WRH3-F1
#
_cell.length_a   1.000
_cell.length_b   1.000
_cell.length_c   1.000
_cell.angle_alpha   90.00
_cell.angle_beta   90.00
_cell.angle_gamma   90.00
#
_symmetry.space_group_name_H-M   'P 1'
#
loop_
_entity.id
_entity.type
_entity.pdbx_description
1 polymer ?
#
loop_
_entity_poly.entity_id
_entity_poly.type
_entity_poly.pdbx_seq_one_letter_code
_entity_poly.pdbx_strand_id
1 'polypeptide(L)'
;MAETIISTTPCPHCGSRMYADFDVANAVKVFVCSKPTCLHRIYPDYPTRTGDQEMCYICGELFTVNDDCAGVLCPRCKAEMNKARARERRDRRGRPHGKATRPRERRLTA
;
A
#
# COMPACT_ATOMS: atom_id res chain seq x y z
N MET A 1 -30.99 2.77 -21.86
CA MET A 1 -31.48 2.38 -20.52
C MET A 1 -30.45 1.41 -19.97
N ALA A 2 -29.71 1.79 -18.92
CA ALA A 2 -28.68 0.92 -18.36
C ALA A 2 -29.37 -0.21 -17.58
N GLU A 3 -29.24 -1.44 -18.06
CA GLU A 3 -29.73 -2.63 -17.36
C GLU A 3 -29.02 -2.71 -16.00
N THR A 4 -29.73 -2.33 -14.95
CA THR A 4 -29.21 -2.40 -13.59
C THR A 4 -29.19 -3.89 -13.23
N ILE A 5 -28.01 -4.51 -13.28
CA ILE A 5 -27.86 -5.91 -12.93
C ILE A 5 -28.16 -6.04 -11.43
N ILE A 6 -29.33 -6.58 -11.11
CA ILE A 6 -29.76 -6.83 -9.74
C ILE A 6 -28.95 -8.02 -9.21
N SER A 7 -28.24 -7.83 -8.10
CA SER A 7 -27.57 -8.93 -7.42
C SER A 7 -28.62 -9.86 -6.81
N THR A 8 -28.42 -11.17 -6.94
CA THR A 8 -29.22 -12.18 -6.24
C THR A 8 -28.95 -12.22 -4.74
N THR A 9 -27.90 -11.53 -4.28
CA THR A 9 -27.50 -11.51 -2.86
C THR A 9 -28.22 -10.36 -2.13
N PRO A 10 -29.04 -10.65 -1.10
CA PRO A 10 -29.65 -9.62 -0.27
C PRO A 10 -28.60 -8.94 0.63
N CYS A 11 -28.86 -7.69 1.00
CA CYS A 11 -27.99 -6.92 1.87
C CYS A 11 -27.89 -7.58 3.25
N PRO A 12 -26.69 -7.91 3.75
CA PRO A 12 -26.52 -8.59 5.03
C PRO A 12 -26.91 -7.71 6.23
N HIS A 13 -26.93 -6.38 6.06
CA HIS A 13 -27.32 -5.45 7.12
C HIS A 13 -28.85 -5.33 7.30
N CYS A 14 -29.64 -5.35 6.22
CA CYS A 14 -31.06 -5.00 6.29
C CYS A 14 -31.99 -5.85 5.42
N GLY A 15 -31.48 -6.88 4.75
CA GLY A 15 -32.25 -7.79 3.89
C GLY A 15 -32.78 -7.18 2.59
N SER A 16 -32.55 -5.89 2.35
CA SER A 16 -32.97 -5.22 1.10
C SER A 16 -32.19 -5.73 -0.10
N ARG A 17 -32.75 -5.55 -1.31
CA ARG A 17 -32.07 -5.91 -2.56
C ARG A 17 -30.77 -5.11 -2.72
N MET A 18 -29.83 -5.68 -3.46
CA MET A 18 -28.59 -5.01 -3.86
C MET A 18 -28.52 -4.94 -5.37
N TYR A 19 -27.93 -3.87 -5.91
CA TYR A 19 -27.68 -3.71 -7.34
C TYR A 19 -26.18 -3.60 -7.60
N ALA A 20 -25.74 -4.09 -8.76
CA ALA A 20 -24.37 -3.93 -9.21
C ALA A 20 -24.14 -2.49 -9.67
N ASP A 21 -23.02 -1.94 -9.26
CA ASP A 21 -22.49 -0.63 -9.64
C ASP A 21 -20.98 -0.77 -9.87
N PHE A 22 -20.32 0.31 -10.30
CA PHE A 22 -18.89 0.33 -10.57
C PHE A 22 -18.21 1.46 -9.80
N ASP A 23 -17.26 1.11 -8.95
CA ASP A 23 -16.46 2.08 -8.21
C ASP A 23 -15.33 2.59 -9.11
N VAL A 24 -15.49 3.80 -9.65
CA VAL A 24 -14.56 4.41 -10.59
C VAL A 24 -13.17 4.65 -9.96
N ALA A 25 -13.12 4.95 -8.66
CA ALA A 25 -11.86 5.24 -7.98
C ALA A 25 -10.99 3.98 -7.85
N ASN A 26 -11.63 2.84 -7.62
CA ASN A 26 -10.96 1.56 -7.44
C ASN A 26 -10.97 0.68 -8.71
N ALA A 27 -11.68 1.10 -9.76
CA ALA A 27 -11.91 0.35 -11.00
C ALA A 27 -12.43 -1.08 -10.77
N VAL A 28 -13.32 -1.26 -9.78
CA VAL A 28 -13.87 -2.57 -9.40
C VAL A 28 -15.41 -2.56 -9.37
N LYS A 29 -15.99 -3.74 -9.55
CA LYS A 29 -17.43 -3.94 -9.35
C LYS A 29 -17.76 -3.81 -7.86
N VAL A 30 -18.89 -3.17 -7.56
CA VAL A 30 -19.40 -3.04 -6.19
C VAL A 30 -20.89 -3.37 -6.18
N PHE A 31 -21.37 -4.03 -5.13
CA PHE A 31 -22.79 -4.19 -4.88
C PHE A 31 -23.24 -3.16 -3.86
N VAL A 32 -24.25 -2.36 -4.20
CA VAL A 32 -24.78 -1.29 -3.36
C VAL A 32 -26.18 -1.66 -2.88
N CYS A 33 -26.46 -1.45 -1.59
CA CYS A 33 -27.79 -1.67 -1.05
C CYS A 33 -28.80 -0.67 -1.65
N SER A 34 -29.97 -1.15 -2.08
CA SER A 34 -31.03 -0.31 -2.63
C SER A 34 -31.69 0.61 -1.60
N LYS A 35 -31.52 0.31 -0.30
CA LYS A 35 -32.07 1.13 0.78
C LYS A 35 -31.13 2.30 1.06
N PRO A 36 -31.52 3.56 0.81
CA PRO A 36 -30.62 4.72 0.90
C PRO A 36 -30.09 4.95 2.31
N THR A 37 -30.81 4.50 3.35
CA THR A 37 -30.37 4.62 4.74
C THR A 37 -29.41 3.51 5.20
N CYS A 38 -29.29 2.41 4.45
CA CYS A 38 -28.42 1.30 4.87
C CYS A 38 -26.96 1.55 4.50
N LEU A 39 -26.69 2.32 3.44
CA LEU A 39 -25.36 2.69 2.90
C LEU A 39 -24.35 1.54 2.71
N HIS A 40 -24.78 0.30 2.90
CA HIS A 40 -23.93 -0.87 2.90
C HIS A 40 -23.51 -1.22 1.46
N ARG A 41 -22.23 -1.55 1.32
CA ARG A 41 -21.59 -1.88 0.05
C ARG A 41 -20.76 -3.14 0.20
N ILE A 42 -20.74 -3.97 -0.83
CA ILE A 42 -19.91 -5.18 -0.89
C ILE A 42 -19.01 -5.08 -2.12
N TYR A 43 -17.72 -5.22 -1.92
CA TYR A 43 -16.74 -5.25 -3.00
C TYR A 43 -16.29 -6.70 -3.21
N PRO A 44 -16.90 -7.47 -4.14
CA PRO A 44 -16.62 -8.89 -4.31
C PRO A 44 -15.18 -9.18 -4.75
N ASP A 45 -14.60 -8.29 -5.55
CA ASP A 45 -13.24 -8.43 -6.08
C ASP A 45 -12.18 -7.87 -5.12
N TYR A 46 -12.61 -7.22 -4.04
CA TYR A 46 -11.72 -6.69 -3.03
C TYR A 46 -11.46 -7.79 -1.99
N PRO A 47 -10.19 -8.10 -1.68
CA PRO A 47 -9.90 -9.17 -0.75
C PRO A 47 -10.50 -8.85 0.62
N THR A 48 -11.36 -9.74 1.12
CA THR A 48 -11.95 -9.64 2.46
C THR A 48 -10.84 -9.78 3.48
N ARG A 49 -10.47 -8.66 4.11
CA ARG A 49 -9.52 -8.64 5.22
C ARG A 49 -10.21 -9.20 6.45
N THR A 50 -9.62 -10.21 7.09
CA THR A 50 -9.95 -10.48 8.50
C THR A 50 -9.42 -9.34 9.37
N GLY A 51 -9.98 -9.12 10.57
CA GLY A 51 -9.60 -7.97 11.41
C GLY A 51 -8.12 -7.91 11.79
N ASP A 52 -7.42 -9.03 11.64
CA ASP A 52 -5.99 -9.24 11.84
C ASP A 52 -5.19 -9.24 10.52
N GLN A 53 -5.74 -8.78 9.39
CA GLN A 53 -5.05 -8.75 8.10
C GLN A 53 -4.93 -7.34 7.52
N GLU A 54 -3.74 -7.00 7.05
CA GLU A 54 -3.44 -5.77 6.33
C GLU A 54 -2.88 -6.07 4.94
N MET A 55 -2.92 -5.06 4.06
CA MET A 55 -2.36 -5.15 2.71
C MET A 55 -1.03 -4.41 2.69
N CYS A 56 0.02 -5.06 2.19
CA CYS A 56 1.33 -4.44 2.05
C CYS A 56 1.30 -3.34 0.98
N TYR A 57 1.70 -2.13 1.33
CA TYR A 57 1.73 -1.00 0.41
C TYR A 57 2.70 -1.21 -0.78
N ILE A 58 3.75 -2.01 -0.59
CA ILE A 58 4.78 -2.22 -1.63
C ILE A 58 4.37 -3.34 -2.60
N CYS A 59 3.94 -4.49 -2.10
CA CYS A 59 3.67 -5.66 -2.94
C CYS A 59 2.19 -5.99 -3.13
N GLY A 60 1.28 -5.27 -2.47
CA GLY A 60 -0.17 -5.51 -2.57
C GLY A 60 -0.64 -6.82 -1.95
N GLU A 61 0.25 -7.62 -1.36
CA GLU A 61 -0.10 -8.89 -0.72
C GLU A 61 -0.74 -8.66 0.65
N LEU A 62 -1.74 -9.47 0.97
CA LEU A 62 -2.29 -9.55 2.32
C LEU A 62 -1.29 -10.24 3.26
N PHE A 63 -1.20 -9.76 4.50
CA PHE A 63 -0.43 -10.37 5.56
C PHE A 63 -1.14 -10.22 6.91
N THR A 64 -0.89 -11.17 7.81
CA THR A 64 -1.42 -11.11 9.17
C THR A 64 -0.64 -10.10 10.00
N VAL A 65 -1.38 -9.21 10.66
CA VAL A 65 -0.86 -8.21 11.59
C VAL A 65 -0.58 -8.89 12.92
N ASN A 66 0.71 -9.01 13.24
CA ASN A 66 1.22 -9.36 14.57
C ASN A 66 1.87 -8.12 15.19
N ASP A 67 2.17 -8.11 16.49
CA ASP A 67 2.82 -6.95 17.16
C ASP A 67 4.11 -6.50 16.45
N ASP A 68 4.88 -7.43 15.90
CA ASP A 68 6.10 -7.15 15.12
C ASP A 68 5.83 -6.64 13.69
N CYS A 69 4.61 -6.84 13.20
CA CYS A 69 4.13 -6.51 11.86
C CYS A 69 3.13 -5.35 11.88
N ALA A 70 2.94 -4.67 13.01
CA ALA A 70 2.13 -3.47 13.09
C ALA A 70 2.67 -2.42 12.09
N GLY A 71 1.88 -2.13 11.06
CA GLY A 71 2.17 -1.14 10.02
C GLY A 71 2.00 -1.67 8.59
N VAL A 72 1.91 -0.72 7.65
CA VAL A 72 1.51 -0.92 6.23
C VAL A 72 2.45 -1.77 5.35
N LEU A 73 3.44 -2.47 5.91
CA LEU A 73 4.44 -3.24 5.18
C LEU A 73 4.50 -4.68 5.68
N CYS A 74 4.38 -5.65 4.75
CA CYS A 74 4.59 -7.05 5.09
C CYS A 74 6.03 -7.32 5.57
N PRO A 75 6.26 -8.40 6.34
CA PRO A 75 7.58 -8.75 6.89
C PRO A 75 8.70 -8.80 5.84
N ARG A 76 8.40 -9.32 4.65
CA ARG A 76 9.35 -9.42 3.53
C ARG A 76 9.81 -8.03 3.07
N CYS A 77 8.87 -7.15 2.77
CA CYS A 77 9.17 -5.79 2.33
C CYS A 77 9.82 -4.95 3.43
N LYS A 78 9.42 -5.13 4.69
CA LYS A 78 10.05 -4.50 5.86
C LYS A 78 11.51 -4.93 6.01
N ALA A 79 11.81 -6.23 5.85
CA ALA A 79 13.17 -6.76 5.91
C ALA A 79 14.07 -6.21 4.80
N GLU A 80 13.59 -6.18 3.55
CA GLU A 80 14.35 -5.62 2.43
C GLU A 80 14.62 -4.11 2.59
N MET A 81 13.61 -3.35 3.05
CA MET A 81 13.80 -1.93 3.36
C MET A 81 14.84 -1.73 4.47
N ASN A 82 14.83 -2.56 5.52
CA ASN A 82 15.82 -2.49 6.59
C ASN A 82 17.23 -2.83 6.09
N LYS A 83 17.39 -3.83 5.21
CA LYS A 83 18.66 -4.15 4.56
C LYS A 83 19.18 -2.98 3.72
N ALA A 84 18.31 -2.34 2.93
CA ALA A 84 18.67 -1.18 2.14
C ALA A 84 19.16 -0.02 3.01
N ARG A 85 18.42 0.31 4.09
CA ARG A 85 18.82 1.33 5.07
C ARG A 85 20.14 0.99 5.77
N ALA A 86 20.38 -0.29 6.09
CA ALA A 86 21.63 -0.72 6.70
C ALA A 86 22.82 -0.56 5.75
N ARG A 87 22.65 -0.86 4.45
CA ARG A 87 23.66 -0.61 3.42
C ARG A 87 23.96 0.89 3.27
N GLU A 88 22.92 1.72 3.15
CA GLU A 88 23.07 3.18 3.05
C GLU A 88 23.86 3.75 4.26
N ARG A 89 23.57 3.28 5.48
CA ARG A 89 24.31 3.69 6.69
C ARG A 89 25.76 3.25 6.67
N ARG A 90 26.09 2.09 6.08
CA ARG A 90 27.48 1.64 5.90
C ARG A 90 28.19 2.50 4.85
N ASP A 91 27.54 2.79 3.72
CA ASP A 91 28.11 3.61 2.66
C ASP A 91 28.40 5.04 3.14
N ARG A 92 27.52 5.62 3.98
CA ARG A 92 27.76 6.92 4.62
C ARG A 92 28.94 6.90 5.61
N ARG A 93 29.21 5.77 6.28
CA ARG A 93 30.38 5.62 7.18
C ARG A 93 31.66 5.28 6.43
N GLY A 94 31.57 4.77 5.21
CA GLY A 94 32.68 4.33 4.37
C GLY A 94 33.22 5.37 3.39
N ARG A 95 32.64 6.58 3.31
CA ARG A 95 33.19 7.66 2.48
C ARG A 95 34.17 8.50 3.32
N PRO A 96 35.49 8.30 3.25
CA PRO A 96 36.40 9.31 3.75
C PRO A 96 36.15 10.57 2.90
N HIS A 97 35.79 11.67 3.54
CA HIS A 97 35.88 12.99 2.92
C HIS A 97 37.35 13.21 2.56
N GLY A 98 37.70 12.86 1.31
CA GLY A 98 39.02 13.08 0.75
C GLY A 98 39.36 14.55 0.89
N LYS A 99 40.41 14.84 1.65
CA LYS A 99 40.97 16.16 1.83
C LYS A 99 41.19 16.77 0.44
N ALA A 100 40.59 17.94 0.20
CA ALA A 100 40.94 18.77 -0.94
C ALA A 100 42.44 19.10 -0.85
N THR A 101 43.25 18.42 -1.65
CA THR A 101 44.64 18.80 -1.89
C THR A 101 44.64 20.16 -2.58
N ARG A 102 45.03 21.20 -1.84
CA ARG A 102 45.33 22.53 -2.38
C ARG A 102 46.33 22.40 -3.53
N PRO A 103 46.12 23.05 -4.68
CA PRO A 103 47.15 23.15 -5.71
C PRO A 103 48.27 24.05 -5.18
N ARG A 104 49.49 23.50 -5.13
CA ARG A 104 50.70 24.21 -4.76
C ARG A 104 51.10 25.11 -5.94
N GLU A 105 50.75 26.39 -5.88
CA GLU A 105 51.25 27.40 -6.81
C GLU A 105 52.78 27.39 -6.79
N ARG A 106 53.36 26.98 -7.92
CA ARG A 106 54.79 27.01 -8.16
C ARG A 106 55.13 28.40 -8.68
N ARG A 107 55.50 29.33 -7.79
CA ARG A 107 56.22 30.54 -8.17
C ARG A 107 57.50 30.12 -8.88
N LEU A 108 57.61 30.42 -10.17
CA LEU A 108 58.87 30.51 -10.88
C LEU A 108 59.21 31.99 -11.01
N THR A 109 60.16 32.43 -10.18
CA THR A 109 60.97 33.62 -10.41
C THR A 109 62.27 33.18 -11.06
N ALA A 110 62.53 33.66 -12.26
CA ALA A 110 63.82 34.11 -12.78
C ALA A 110 63.58 34.72 -14.16
#